data_AF-A0AAW8BZS1-F1
#
_entry.id   AF-A0AAW8BZS1-F1
#
_cell.length_a   1.000
_cell.length_b   1.000
_cell.length_c   1.000
_cell.angle_alpha   90.00
_cell.angle_beta   90.00
_cell.angle_gamma   90.00
#
_symmetry.space_group_name_H-M   'P 1'
#
loop_
_entity.id
_entity.type
_entity.pdbx_description
1 polymer ?
#
loop_
_entity_poly.entity_id
_entity_poly.type
_entity_poly.pdbx_seq_one_letter_code
_entity_poly.pdbx_strand_id
1 'polypeptide(L)'
;MSAFALSHEHIHVLLWAADKFRGIYTNLTWYYDNPSRIGQLRCDNFDETGQMLVDTNIAAANHGRSPARAPEPPSEYRYQRPQHTTWSIIEILSALECFVYQCADLADWETSEANAFCRVLQDTLIRALPRYNDGPWAITRASVPLTVAPAHDL
;
A
#
# COMPACT_ATOMS: atom_id res chain seq x y z
N MET A 1 -8.54 14.92 -10.49
CA MET A 1 -8.03 14.27 -11.72
C MET A 1 -8.88 13.04 -11.98
N SER A 2 -8.95 12.52 -13.22
CA SER A 2 -9.65 11.25 -13.47
C SER A 2 -8.74 10.07 -13.15
N ALA A 3 -9.32 8.97 -12.67
CA ALA A 3 -8.60 7.74 -12.39
C ALA A 3 -8.00 7.12 -13.67
N PHE A 4 -6.83 6.51 -13.55
CA PHE A 4 -6.16 5.77 -14.62
C PHE A 4 -5.67 4.39 -14.19
N ALA A 5 -5.50 3.51 -15.18
CA ALA A 5 -4.98 2.17 -14.98
C ALA A 5 -3.46 2.23 -14.70
N LEU A 6 -3.05 1.69 -13.56
CA LEU A 6 -1.65 1.60 -13.15
C LEU A 6 -0.95 0.46 -13.90
N SER A 7 0.36 0.61 -14.09
CA SER A 7 1.17 -0.47 -14.64
C SER A 7 1.30 -1.63 -13.66
N HIS A 8 1.50 -2.85 -14.17
CA HIS A 8 1.78 -4.01 -13.30
C HIS A 8 3.05 -3.79 -12.46
N GLU A 9 4.05 -3.05 -12.97
CA GLU A 9 5.24 -2.68 -12.21
C GLU A 9 4.90 -1.91 -10.93
N HIS A 10 3.91 -1.02 -10.97
CA HIS A 10 3.44 -0.32 -9.77
C HIS A 10 2.94 -1.31 -8.72
N ILE A 11 2.13 -2.30 -9.14
CA ILE A 11 1.59 -3.33 -8.25
C ILE A 11 2.70 -4.27 -7.76
N HIS A 12 3.68 -4.62 -8.61
CA HIS A 12 4.86 -5.40 -8.20
C HIS A 12 5.59 -4.70 -7.05
N VAL A 13 5.82 -3.38 -7.16
CA VAL A 13 6.50 -2.60 -6.12
C VAL A 13 5.73 -2.61 -4.80
N LEU A 14 4.40 -2.49 -4.83
CA LEU A 14 3.58 -2.54 -3.61
C LEU A 14 3.64 -3.91 -2.93
N LEU A 15 3.52 -5.00 -3.69
CA LEU A 15 3.61 -6.36 -3.14
C LEU A 15 5.02 -6.69 -2.64
N TRP A 16 6.05 -6.28 -3.37
CA TRP A 16 7.44 -6.41 -2.92
C TRP A 16 7.69 -5.64 -1.62
N ALA A 17 7.14 -4.43 -1.49
CA ALA A 17 7.27 -3.66 -0.26
C ALA A 17 6.54 -4.33 0.91
N ALA A 18 5.34 -4.82 0.67
CA ALA A 18 4.57 -5.58 1.66
C ALA A 18 5.31 -6.83 2.16
N ASP A 19 6.03 -7.52 1.27
CA ASP A 19 6.87 -8.67 1.61
C ASP A 19 8.16 -8.29 2.34
N LYS A 20 8.81 -7.20 1.91
CA LYS A 20 10.10 -6.76 2.44
C LYS A 20 10.00 -6.14 3.83
N PHE A 21 8.98 -5.31 4.07
CA PHE A 21 8.88 -4.49 5.28
C PHE A 21 8.00 -5.12 6.37
N ARG A 22 7.36 -6.26 6.11
CA ARG A 22 6.71 -7.03 7.16
C ARG A 22 7.73 -7.56 8.18
N GLY A 23 7.28 -7.80 9.41
CA GLY A 23 8.13 -8.41 10.43
C GLY A 23 8.64 -9.79 10.01
N ILE A 24 9.84 -10.15 10.46
CA ILE A 24 10.56 -11.39 10.09
C ILE A 24 9.72 -12.66 10.29
N TYR A 25 8.76 -12.63 11.24
CA TYR A 25 7.95 -13.78 11.62
C TYR A 25 6.46 -13.63 11.29
N THR A 26 6.07 -12.61 10.52
CA THR A 26 4.65 -12.27 10.32
C THR A 26 4.34 -11.89 8.89
N ASN A 27 3.28 -12.49 8.34
CA ASN A 27 2.69 -12.04 7.08
C ASN A 27 2.02 -10.67 7.25
N LEU A 28 1.99 -9.86 6.19
CA LEU A 28 1.12 -8.68 6.17
C LEU A 28 -0.33 -9.18 6.24
N THR A 29 -1.07 -8.80 7.30
CA THR A 29 -2.41 -9.31 7.58
C THR A 29 -3.39 -8.14 7.66
N TRP A 30 -4.48 -8.19 6.92
CA TRP A 30 -5.53 -7.17 6.94
C TRP A 30 -6.90 -7.78 7.23
N TYR A 31 -7.78 -6.95 7.80
CA TYR A 31 -9.15 -7.31 8.12
C TYR A 31 -10.08 -6.42 7.29
N TYR A 32 -11.11 -7.01 6.71
CA TYR A 32 -12.04 -6.31 5.84
C TYR A 32 -13.47 -6.85 6.03
N ASP A 33 -14.45 -6.18 5.42
CA ASP A 33 -15.88 -6.49 5.63
C ASP A 33 -16.26 -6.46 7.13
N ASN A 34 -15.73 -5.44 7.83
CA ASN A 34 -15.92 -5.06 9.24
C ASN A 34 -16.24 -6.20 10.25
N PRO A 35 -15.23 -6.77 10.92
CA PRO A 35 -13.97 -7.34 10.44
C PRO A 35 -14.13 -8.87 10.24
N SER A 36 -15.10 -9.29 9.42
CA SER A 36 -15.49 -10.70 9.31
C SER A 36 -14.52 -11.54 8.47
N ARG A 37 -13.71 -10.90 7.63
CA ARG A 37 -12.76 -11.56 6.72
C ARG A 37 -11.33 -11.14 7.00
N ILE A 38 -10.40 -12.07 6.75
CA ILE A 38 -8.97 -11.91 6.99
C ILE A 38 -8.23 -12.21 5.69
N GLY A 39 -7.43 -11.26 5.22
CA GLY A 39 -6.49 -11.45 4.14
C GLY A 39 -5.05 -11.47 4.66
N GLN A 40 -4.19 -12.23 4.00
CA GLN A 40 -2.77 -12.33 4.35
C GLN A 40 -1.92 -12.42 3.09
N LEU A 41 -0.85 -11.64 3.01
CA LEU A 41 0.16 -11.79 1.96
C LEU A 41 1.18 -12.86 2.38
N ARG A 42 1.17 -13.97 1.65
CA ARG A 42 2.05 -15.13 1.80
C ARG A 42 2.95 -15.25 0.57
N CYS A 43 3.97 -16.11 0.67
CA CYS A 43 4.86 -16.39 -0.46
C CYS A 43 4.15 -17.05 -1.66
N ASP A 44 2.98 -17.65 -1.47
CA ASP A 44 2.26 -18.43 -2.47
C ASP A 44 1.08 -17.70 -3.13
N ASN A 45 0.71 -16.49 -2.68
CA ASN A 45 -0.50 -15.80 -3.13
C ASN A 45 -0.28 -14.36 -3.63
N PHE A 46 0.94 -14.06 -4.11
CA PHE A 46 1.25 -12.77 -4.72
C PHE A 46 0.37 -12.49 -5.95
N ASP A 47 0.12 -13.51 -6.79
CA ASP A 47 -0.71 -13.36 -7.99
C ASP A 47 -2.16 -13.02 -7.62
N GLU A 48 -2.74 -13.72 -6.65
CA GLU A 48 -4.10 -13.48 -6.18
C GLU A 48 -4.25 -12.07 -5.57
N THR A 49 -3.31 -11.69 -4.70
CA THR A 49 -3.33 -10.36 -4.05
C THR A 49 -3.10 -9.26 -5.09
N GLY A 50 -2.20 -9.48 -6.05
CA GLY A 50 -1.95 -8.52 -7.12
C GLY A 50 -3.12 -8.38 -8.09
N GLN A 51 -3.80 -9.49 -8.42
CA GLN A 51 -5.02 -9.46 -9.22
C GLN A 51 -6.11 -8.65 -8.53
N MET A 52 -6.32 -8.84 -7.23
CA MET A 52 -7.26 -8.03 -6.44
C MET A 52 -6.96 -6.51 -6.54
N LEU A 53 -5.68 -6.11 -6.46
CA LEU A 53 -5.29 -4.71 -6.59
C LEU A 53 -5.49 -4.17 -8.01
N VAL A 54 -5.15 -4.96 -9.03
CA VAL A 54 -5.37 -4.61 -10.44
C VAL A 54 -6.86 -4.44 -10.73
N ASP A 55 -7.70 -5.41 -10.33
CA ASP A 55 -9.14 -5.39 -10.56
C ASP A 55 -9.78 -4.14 -9.94
N THR A 56 -9.37 -3.80 -8.71
CA THR A 56 -9.85 -2.60 -8.03
C THR A 56 -9.46 -1.33 -8.79
N ASN A 57 -8.20 -1.19 -9.20
CA ASN A 57 -7.74 -0.02 -9.94
C ASN A 57 -8.39 0.09 -11.33
N ILE A 58 -8.62 -1.03 -12.02
CA ILE A 58 -9.31 -1.06 -13.31
C ILE A 58 -10.78 -0.70 -13.15
N ALA A 59 -11.46 -1.19 -12.11
CA ALA A 59 -12.81 -0.79 -11.79
C ALA A 59 -12.90 0.73 -11.57
N ALA A 60 -11.93 1.32 -10.87
CA ALA A 60 -11.86 2.75 -10.64
C ALA A 60 -11.56 3.54 -11.93
N ALA A 61 -10.60 3.10 -12.74
CA ALA A 61 -10.26 3.72 -14.02
C ALA A 61 -11.44 3.70 -15.01
N ASN A 62 -12.28 2.67 -14.93
CA ASN A 62 -13.49 2.52 -15.74
C ASN A 62 -14.72 3.22 -15.14
N HIS A 63 -14.63 3.76 -13.93
CA HIS A 63 -15.76 4.40 -13.26
C HIS A 63 -16.31 5.56 -14.10
N GLY A 64 -17.61 5.53 -14.39
CA GLY A 64 -18.28 6.54 -15.22
C GLY A 64 -17.97 6.47 -16.73
N ARG A 65 -17.21 5.48 -17.21
CA ARG A 65 -16.99 5.26 -18.65
C ARG A 65 -18.05 4.32 -19.22
N SER A 66 -18.45 4.54 -20.46
CA SER A 66 -19.25 3.57 -21.20
C SER A 66 -18.41 2.35 -21.57
N PRO A 67 -19.00 1.14 -21.70
CA PRO A 67 -18.26 -0.07 -22.05
C PRO A 67 -17.41 0.04 -23.33
N ALA A 68 -17.87 0.81 -24.32
CA ALA A 68 -17.15 1.06 -25.57
C ALA A 68 -15.90 1.96 -25.43
N ARG A 69 -15.72 2.60 -24.27
CA ARG A 69 -14.58 3.48 -23.94
C ARG A 69 -13.76 2.98 -22.76
N ALA A 70 -14.18 1.87 -22.14
CA ALA A 70 -13.40 1.20 -21.11
C ALA A 70 -12.20 0.53 -21.79
N PRO A 71 -10.95 0.76 -21.35
CA PRO A 71 -9.84 -0.10 -21.72
C PRO A 71 -10.21 -1.57 -21.49
N GLU A 72 -9.75 -2.45 -22.38
CA GLU A 72 -9.85 -3.89 -22.12
C GLU A 72 -9.17 -4.20 -20.79
N PRO A 73 -9.75 -5.12 -19.99
CA PRO A 73 -9.11 -5.52 -18.74
C PRO A 73 -7.70 -6.02 -19.08
N PRO A 74 -6.69 -5.63 -18.27
CA PRO A 74 -5.34 -6.12 -18.48
C PRO A 74 -5.34 -7.66 -18.47
N SER A 75 -4.40 -8.25 -19.21
CA SER A 75 -4.11 -9.67 -19.10
C SER A 75 -3.96 -10.06 -17.64
N GLU A 76 -4.40 -11.27 -17.29
CA GLU A 76 -4.22 -11.90 -15.98
C GLU A 76 -2.92 -11.45 -15.29
N TYR A 77 -3.03 -10.97 -14.06
CA TYR A 77 -1.89 -10.50 -13.29
C TYR A 77 -0.99 -11.68 -12.91
N ARG A 78 0.30 -11.49 -13.14
CA ARG A 78 1.36 -12.40 -12.72
C ARG A 78 2.44 -11.57 -12.05
N TYR A 79 2.70 -11.87 -10.80
CA TYR A 79 3.72 -11.19 -10.04
C TYR A 79 5.09 -11.45 -10.67
N GLN A 80 5.84 -10.36 -10.83
CA GLN A 80 7.25 -10.38 -11.15
C GLN A 80 7.97 -9.56 -10.09
N ARG A 81 9.22 -9.93 -9.82
CA ARG A 81 10.07 -9.08 -8.98
C ARG A 81 10.17 -7.70 -9.66
N PRO A 82 10.00 -6.59 -8.92
CA PRO A 82 10.15 -5.25 -9.48
C PRO A 82 11.49 -5.07 -10.19
N GLN A 83 11.50 -4.25 -11.24
CA GLN A 83 12.72 -3.88 -11.96
C GLN A 83 13.75 -3.24 -11.02
N HIS A 84 13.28 -2.46 -10.04
CA HIS A 84 14.11 -1.85 -9.00
C HIS A 84 13.62 -2.22 -7.60
N THR A 85 14.53 -2.68 -6.74
CA THR A 85 14.24 -3.03 -5.34
C THR A 85 14.98 -2.13 -4.33
N THR A 86 15.42 -0.96 -4.78
CA THR A 86 16.16 0.04 -4.01
C THR A 86 15.32 1.26 -3.64
N TRP A 87 14.01 1.21 -3.87
CA TRP A 87 13.07 2.26 -3.46
C TRP A 87 13.15 2.53 -1.96
N SER A 88 13.17 3.81 -1.61
CA SER A 88 13.04 4.28 -0.23
C SER A 88 11.61 4.10 0.27
N ILE A 89 11.42 4.08 1.59
CA ILE A 89 10.08 3.99 2.20
C ILE A 89 9.20 5.16 1.77
N ILE A 90 9.78 6.36 1.60
CA ILE A 90 9.05 7.55 1.17
C ILE A 90 8.54 7.42 -0.27
N GLU A 91 9.35 6.87 -1.18
CA GLU A 91 8.92 6.62 -2.57
C GLU A 91 7.80 5.57 -2.61
N ILE A 92 7.88 4.53 -1.77
CA ILE A 92 6.83 3.50 -1.68
C ILE A 92 5.54 4.08 -1.10
N LEU A 93 5.61 4.93 -0.05
CA LEU A 93 4.43 5.61 0.49
C LEU A 93 3.77 6.49 -0.58
N SER A 94 4.56 7.24 -1.36
CA SER A 94 4.03 8.04 -2.48
C SER A 94 3.36 7.16 -3.55
N ALA A 95 3.95 6.01 -3.89
CA ALA A 95 3.35 5.05 -4.82
C ALA A 95 2.04 4.45 -4.26
N LEU A 96 1.98 4.17 -2.96
CA LEU A 96 0.78 3.69 -2.29
C LEU A 96 -0.34 4.74 -2.30
N GLU A 97 -0.02 6.00 -1.98
CA GLU A 97 -0.98 7.12 -2.05
C GLU A 97 -1.50 7.33 -3.47
N CYS A 98 -0.65 7.15 -4.49
CA CYS A 98 -1.10 7.18 -5.89
C CYS A 98 -2.17 6.11 -6.13
N PHE A 99 -1.96 4.87 -5.69
CA PHE A 99 -2.94 3.78 -5.82
C PHE A 99 -4.25 4.11 -5.09
N VAL A 100 -4.17 4.56 -3.84
CA VAL A 100 -5.36 4.97 -3.05
C VAL A 100 -6.11 6.07 -3.77
N TYR A 101 -5.42 7.11 -4.25
CA TYR A 101 -6.04 8.21 -4.98
C TYR A 101 -6.76 7.73 -6.25
N GLN A 102 -6.18 6.78 -7.00
CA GLN A 102 -6.84 6.24 -8.18
C GLN A 102 -8.14 5.49 -7.86
N CYS A 103 -8.28 4.93 -6.66
CA CYS A 103 -9.37 4.02 -6.30
C CYS A 103 -10.43 4.62 -5.35
N ALA A 104 -10.13 5.75 -4.70
CA ALA A 104 -10.93 6.31 -3.61
C ALA A 104 -12.37 6.68 -3.96
N ASP A 105 -12.66 6.94 -5.24
CA ASP A 105 -14.01 7.29 -5.71
C ASP A 105 -14.93 6.05 -5.92
N LEU A 106 -14.42 4.83 -5.74
CA LEU A 106 -15.25 3.63 -5.78
C LEU A 106 -16.23 3.61 -4.60
N ALA A 107 -17.48 3.25 -4.89
CA ALA A 107 -18.57 3.29 -3.90
C ALA A 107 -18.32 2.40 -2.67
N ASP A 108 -17.61 1.29 -2.85
CA ASP A 108 -17.26 0.32 -1.81
C ASP A 108 -15.81 0.45 -1.32
N TRP A 109 -15.09 1.51 -1.72
CA TRP A 109 -13.67 1.69 -1.41
C TRP A 109 -13.37 1.54 0.08
N GLU A 110 -14.12 2.21 0.95
CA GLU A 110 -13.85 2.23 2.39
C GLU A 110 -13.93 0.85 3.05
N THR A 111 -14.77 -0.05 2.54
CA THR A 111 -14.92 -1.42 3.05
C THR A 111 -14.20 -2.47 2.20
N SER A 112 -13.56 -2.05 1.11
CA SER A 112 -12.90 -2.95 0.17
C SER A 112 -11.69 -3.65 0.79
N GLU A 113 -11.41 -4.85 0.31
CA GLU A 113 -10.21 -5.61 0.69
C GLU A 113 -8.93 -4.86 0.27
N ALA A 114 -8.93 -4.21 -0.90
CA ALA A 114 -7.81 -3.42 -1.40
C ALA A 114 -7.46 -2.24 -0.48
N ASN A 115 -8.45 -1.49 -0.01
CA ASN A 115 -8.21 -0.41 0.95
C ASN A 115 -7.66 -0.94 2.29
N ALA A 116 -8.19 -2.08 2.76
CA ALA A 116 -7.69 -2.72 3.97
C ALA A 116 -6.20 -3.14 3.83
N PHE A 117 -5.82 -3.72 2.69
CA PHE A 117 -4.42 -3.98 2.35
C PHE A 117 -3.59 -2.70 2.38
N CYS A 118 -4.05 -1.63 1.71
CA CYS A 118 -3.33 -0.36 1.65
C CYS A 118 -3.10 0.25 3.03
N ARG A 119 -4.10 0.26 3.91
CA ARG A 119 -3.98 0.77 5.29
C ARG A 119 -2.91 0.02 6.08
N VAL A 120 -2.92 -1.31 6.04
CA VAL A 120 -1.92 -2.12 6.76
C VAL A 120 -0.51 -1.94 6.18
N LEU A 121 -0.39 -1.84 4.85
CA LEU A 121 0.90 -1.55 4.21
C LEU A 121 1.42 -0.16 4.62
N GLN A 122 0.55 0.86 4.64
CA GLN A 122 0.91 2.21 5.07
C GLN A 122 1.43 2.22 6.50
N ASP A 123 0.70 1.60 7.44
CA ASP A 123 1.11 1.48 8.83
C ASP A 123 2.46 0.75 8.98
N THR A 124 2.66 -0.32 8.20
CA THR A 124 3.90 -1.10 8.18
C THR A 124 5.08 -0.24 7.72
N LEU A 125 4.90 0.52 6.63
CA LEU A 125 5.91 1.40 6.07
C LEU A 125 6.23 2.57 7.01
N ILE A 126 5.22 3.19 7.63
CA ILE A 126 5.40 4.26 8.61
C ILE A 126 6.26 3.77 9.79
N ARG A 127 5.95 2.60 10.33
CA ARG A 127 6.73 2.00 11.44
C ARG A 127 8.15 1.61 11.04
N ALA A 128 8.38 1.33 9.76
CA ALA A 128 9.69 1.01 9.22
C ALA A 128 10.57 2.24 8.93
N LEU A 129 10.02 3.47 9.03
CA LEU A 129 10.79 4.69 8.78
C LEU A 129 12.01 4.77 9.70
N PRO A 130 13.19 5.15 9.17
CA PRO A 130 14.35 5.43 10.00
C PRO A 130 13.97 6.44 11.07
N ARG A 131 14.35 6.16 12.32
CA ARG A 131 14.14 7.05 13.47
C ARG A 131 12.66 7.24 13.87
N TYR A 132 11.74 6.41 13.36
CA TYR A 132 10.32 6.51 13.71
C TYR A 132 10.07 6.50 15.23
N ASN A 133 10.84 5.71 15.97
CA ASN A 133 10.73 5.56 17.42
C ASN A 133 11.69 6.44 18.23
N ASP A 134 12.51 7.28 17.59
CA ASP A 134 13.48 8.11 18.31
C ASP A 134 12.78 9.24 19.07
N GLY A 135 11.58 9.63 18.60
CA GLY A 135 10.84 10.78 19.10
C GLY A 135 10.04 10.45 20.37
N PRO A 136 9.63 11.49 21.12
CA PRO A 136 8.72 11.29 22.24
C PRO A 136 7.40 10.68 21.76
N TRP A 137 7.06 9.50 22.28
CA TRP A 137 5.78 8.84 21.98
C TRP A 137 4.57 9.68 22.45
N ALA A 138 4.71 10.37 23.59
CA ALA A 138 3.73 11.32 24.10
C ALA A 138 4.35 12.72 24.19
N ILE A 139 3.64 13.72 23.66
CA ILE A 139 4.05 15.12 23.72
C ILE A 139 3.60 15.74 25.04
N THR A 140 4.55 16.24 25.81
CA THR A 140 4.34 16.96 27.08
C THR A 140 5.07 18.30 27.03
N ARG A 141 4.91 19.12 28.07
CA ARG A 141 5.65 20.40 28.19
C ARG A 141 7.17 20.21 28.27
N ALA A 142 7.65 19.02 28.65
CA ALA A 142 9.07 18.69 28.74
C ALA A 142 9.63 18.03 27.47
N SER A 143 8.78 17.72 26.49
CA SER A 143 9.22 17.06 25.25
C SER A 143 10.04 18.02 24.39
N VAL A 144 11.17 17.53 23.87
CA VAL A 144 12.03 18.27 22.94
C VAL A 144 11.92 17.63 21.56
N PRO A 145 11.68 18.39 20.47
CA PRO A 145 11.70 17.85 19.12
C PRO A 145 13.05 17.24 18.76
N LEU A 146 13.04 16.12 18.05
CA LEU A 146 14.27 15.44 17.57
C LEU A 146 15.17 16.33 16.72
N THR A 147 14.62 17.30 16.03
CA THR A 147 15.37 18.26 15.20
C THR A 147 16.16 19.26 16.02
N VAL A 148 15.84 19.39 17.32
CA VAL A 148 16.46 20.31 18.27
C VAL A 148 17.35 19.57 19.28
N ALA A 149 17.19 18.25 19.42
CA ALA A 149 18.00 17.42 20.31
C ALA A 149 19.48 17.40 19.86
N PRO A 150 20.45 17.61 20.77
CA PRO A 150 21.87 17.58 20.44
C PRO A 150 22.31 16.19 19.97
N ALA A 151 23.24 16.14 19.01
CA ALA A 151 23.68 14.91 18.33
C ALA A 151 24.46 13.90 19.19
N HIS A 152 24.62 14.15 20.48
CA HIS A 152 25.42 13.35 21.40
C HIS A 152 24.55 12.91 22.57
N ASP A 153 23.83 11.81 22.36
CA ASP A 153 23.35 10.87 23.39
C ASP A 153 22.82 9.62 22.65
N LEU A 154 23.71 8.94 21.93
CA LEU A 154 23.52 7.58 21.40
C LEU A 154 24.74 6.73 21.74
#